data_AF-A0A2D4KXZ1-F1
#
_entry.id   AF-A0A2D4KXZ1-F1
#
_cell.length_a   1.000
_cell.length_b   1.000
_cell.length_c   1.000
_cell.angle_alpha   90.00
_cell.angle_beta   90.00
_cell.angle_gamma   90.00
#
_symmetry.space_group_name_H-M   'P 1'
#
loop_
_entity.id
_entity.type
_entity.pdbx_description
1 polymer ?
#
loop_
_entity_poly.entity_id
_entity_poly.type
_entity_poly.pdbx_seq_one_letter_code
_entity_poly.pdbx_strand_id
1 'polypeptide(L)'
;ADHRDTKYKPTIKQNGTHFHEGDGEDLIGEEDEVNGNLLKTQEQNETLVDGQCTLSDDNLNMKYQKAKAQHEKIISQQQAVIVATQSAQALLEKQGHHLSPEEKEKIHKNLKELKVQYETALAESEQKLKLTRSLQE
;
A
#
# COMPACT_ATOMS: atom_id res chain seq x y z
N ALA A 1 -61.33 30.62 23.39
CA ALA A 1 -61.27 29.14 23.42
C ALA A 1 -60.73 28.71 22.06
N ASP A 2 -59.41 28.70 21.95
CA ASP A 2 -58.54 27.50 21.96
C ASP A 2 -58.30 27.01 20.52
N HIS A 3 -57.29 27.62 19.86
CA HIS A 3 -56.68 27.07 18.65
C HIS A 3 -55.64 26.04 19.09
N ARG A 4 -55.99 24.75 18.97
CA ARG A 4 -55.02 23.65 19.09
C ARG A 4 -54.47 23.32 17.71
N ASP A 5 -53.45 24.06 17.30
CA ASP A 5 -52.55 23.63 16.24
C ASP A 5 -51.76 22.43 16.73
N THR A 6 -52.10 21.25 16.22
CA THR A 6 -51.32 20.02 16.35
C THR A 6 -50.00 20.18 15.60
N LYS A 7 -48.96 20.70 16.27
CA LYS A 7 -47.58 20.65 15.77
C LYS A 7 -47.04 19.23 15.89
N TYR A 8 -47.12 18.49 14.79
CA TYR A 8 -46.29 17.32 14.56
C TYR A 8 -44.81 17.74 14.58
N LYS A 9 -44.08 17.36 15.63
CA LYS A 9 -42.62 17.42 15.65
C LYS A 9 -42.08 16.12 15.05
N PRO A 10 -41.41 16.13 13.88
CA PRO A 10 -40.69 14.95 13.43
C PRO A 10 -39.45 14.78 14.32
N THR A 11 -39.42 13.70 15.11
CA THR A 11 -38.23 13.28 15.84
C THR A 11 -37.22 12.75 14.81
N ILE A 12 -36.28 13.61 14.41
CA ILE A 12 -35.13 13.19 13.61
C ILE A 12 -34.31 12.24 14.47
N LYS A 13 -34.32 10.95 14.14
CA LYS A 13 -33.40 9.98 14.73
C LYS A 13 -32.01 10.25 14.17
N GLN A 14 -31.14 10.82 14.99
CA GLN A 14 -29.72 10.93 14.69
C GLN A 14 -29.08 9.55 14.92
N ASN A 15 -28.59 8.90 13.87
CA ASN A 15 -27.69 7.76 13.98
C ASN A 15 -26.25 8.27 14.18
N GLY A 16 -26.03 8.97 15.29
CA GLY A 16 -24.72 9.46 15.71
C GLY A 16 -24.32 8.79 17.02
N THR A 17 -23.06 8.38 17.12
CA THR A 17 -22.45 7.86 18.35
C THR A 17 -22.61 8.88 19.48
N HIS A 18 -23.28 8.46 20.55
CA HIS A 18 -23.57 9.25 21.73
C HIS A 18 -22.27 9.53 22.49
N PHE A 19 -21.82 10.78 22.51
CA PHE A 19 -20.88 11.24 23.54
C PHE A 19 -21.71 11.75 24.72
N HIS A 20 -21.54 11.11 25.87
CA HIS A 20 -22.19 11.46 27.13
C HIS A 20 -21.22 12.37 27.88
N GLU A 21 -21.49 13.67 27.87
CA GLU A 21 -20.75 14.65 28.65
C GLU A 21 -21.42 14.74 30.01
N GLY A 22 -20.81 14.10 31.01
CA GLY A 22 -21.23 14.08 32.40
C GLY A 22 -20.01 14.27 33.28
N ASP A 23 -20.03 15.35 34.04
CA ASP A 23 -19.08 15.72 35.08
C ASP A 23 -18.73 14.56 36.03
N GLY A 24 -17.44 14.48 36.36
CA GLY A 24 -17.00 14.12 37.71
C GLY A 24 -16.49 12.70 37.94
N GLU A 25 -15.25 12.66 38.41
CA GLU A 25 -14.60 11.61 39.22
C GLU A 25 -13.84 10.50 38.44
N ASP A 26 -12.52 10.53 38.65
CA ASP A 26 -11.48 9.59 38.21
C ASP A 26 -11.88 8.12 38.37
N LEU A 27 -11.78 7.33 37.29
CA LEU A 27 -11.35 5.93 37.39
C LEU A 27 -10.61 5.48 36.12
N ILE A 28 -9.35 5.14 36.38
CA ILE A 28 -8.37 4.34 35.64
C ILE A 28 -8.97 3.23 34.76
N GLY A 29 -8.38 3.05 33.57
CA GLY A 29 -8.47 1.84 32.73
C GLY A 29 -9.45 2.02 31.57
N GLU A 30 -9.11 1.80 30.31
CA GLU A 30 -8.09 0.98 29.71
C GLU A 30 -7.60 1.71 28.45
N GLU A 31 -6.30 1.74 28.25
CA GLU A 31 -5.70 2.16 26.99
C GLU A 31 -6.20 1.18 25.92
N ASP A 32 -7.05 1.64 25.01
CA ASP A 32 -7.52 0.86 23.86
C ASP A 32 -6.28 0.33 23.13
N GLU A 33 -5.98 -0.95 23.35
CA GLU A 33 -4.89 -1.66 22.73
C GLU A 33 -5.15 -1.66 21.23
N VAL A 34 -4.63 -0.62 20.57
CA VAL A 34 -4.36 -0.64 19.15
C VAL A 34 -3.61 -1.94 18.86
N ASN A 35 -4.33 -2.94 18.36
CA ASN A 35 -3.78 -4.02 17.54
C ASN A 35 -3.30 -3.42 16.21
N GLY A 36 -2.43 -2.42 16.32
CA GLY A 36 -1.51 -2.05 15.30
C GLY A 36 -0.40 -3.06 15.37
N ASN A 37 -0.43 -4.02 14.46
CA ASN A 37 0.81 -4.47 13.83
C ASN A 37 1.44 -3.26 13.10
N LEU A 38 1.87 -2.26 13.86
CA LEU A 38 2.80 -1.25 13.45
C LEU A 38 4.14 -1.97 13.44
N LEU A 39 4.50 -2.46 12.26
CA LEU A 39 5.80 -3.05 11.99
C LEU A 39 6.87 -1.99 12.24
N LYS A 40 7.31 -1.87 13.49
CA LYS A 40 8.48 -1.09 13.86
C LYS A 40 9.67 -1.78 13.21
N THR A 41 10.22 -1.12 12.21
CA THR A 41 11.51 -1.43 11.64
C THR A 41 12.57 -1.24 12.73
N GLN A 42 12.71 -2.22 13.62
CA GLN A 42 13.84 -2.31 14.52
C GLN A 42 14.76 -3.39 13.97
N GLU A 43 15.71 -2.91 13.17
CA GLU A 43 17.05 -3.46 13.20
C GLU A 43 17.45 -3.68 14.67
N GLN A 44 18.02 -4.86 14.92
CA GLN A 44 18.88 -5.26 16.05
C GLN A 44 18.33 -6.38 16.95
N ASN A 45 18.95 -7.53 16.73
CA ASN A 45 19.55 -8.42 17.73
C ASN A 45 18.63 -9.43 18.45
N GLU A 46 18.79 -10.68 17.98
CA GLU A 46 18.79 -11.95 18.72
C GLU A 46 18.10 -11.96 20.09
N THR A 47 16.91 -12.55 20.16
CA THR A 47 16.46 -13.20 21.38
C THR A 47 16.25 -14.68 21.08
N LEU A 48 17.26 -15.46 21.46
CA LEU A 48 17.25 -16.91 21.49
C LEU A 48 16.15 -17.37 22.45
N VAL A 49 15.07 -17.94 21.91
CA VAL A 49 14.14 -18.80 22.66
C VAL A 49 14.32 -20.22 22.15
N ASP A 50 14.74 -21.08 23.08
CA ASP A 50 14.93 -22.52 22.95
C ASP A 50 13.62 -23.21 22.54
N GLY A 51 13.65 -23.99 21.45
CA GLY A 51 12.45 -24.61 20.88
C GLY A 51 12.58 -24.94 19.39
N GLN A 52 13.38 -25.95 19.08
CA GLN A 52 13.67 -26.41 17.73
C GLN A 52 12.42 -26.93 16.99
N CYS A 53 12.24 -26.48 15.74
CA CYS A 53 11.33 -26.98 14.68
C CYS A 53 10.03 -26.18 14.36
N THR A 54 10.04 -24.85 14.43
CA THR A 54 9.10 -24.01 13.64
C THR A 54 9.81 -22.99 12.74
N LEU A 55 11.05 -22.61 13.10
CA LEU A 55 11.80 -21.58 12.40
C LEU A 55 12.14 -21.89 10.93
N SER A 56 12.26 -23.15 10.52
CA SER A 56 12.61 -23.49 9.13
C SER A 56 11.45 -23.21 8.16
N ASP A 57 10.25 -23.66 8.49
CA ASP A 57 9.05 -23.42 7.69
C ASP A 57 8.57 -21.97 7.82
N ASP A 58 8.69 -21.38 9.01
CA ASP A 58 8.39 -19.96 9.23
C ASP A 58 9.34 -19.05 8.44
N ASN A 59 10.63 -19.39 8.35
CA ASN A 59 11.61 -18.68 7.54
C ASN A 59 11.30 -18.82 6.04
N LEU A 60 10.91 -20.00 5.59
CA LEU A 60 10.58 -20.23 4.19
C LEU A 60 9.27 -19.56 3.79
N ASN A 61 8.26 -19.61 4.64
CA ASN A 61 7.01 -18.86 4.49
C ASN A 61 7.27 -17.35 4.51
N MET A 62 8.09 -16.85 5.42
CA MET A 62 8.50 -15.45 5.44
C MET A 62 9.19 -15.03 4.13
N LYS A 63 10.07 -15.88 3.58
CA LYS A 63 10.70 -15.63 2.26
C LYS A 63 9.66 -15.57 1.14
N TYR A 64 8.68 -16.46 1.14
CA TYR A 64 7.59 -16.44 0.16
C TYR A 64 6.75 -15.17 0.27
N GLN A 65 6.30 -14.81 1.47
CA GLN A 65 5.51 -13.60 1.69
C GLN A 65 6.28 -12.35 1.24
N LYS A 66 7.59 -12.28 1.51
CA LYS A 66 8.45 -11.20 1.01
C LYS A 66 8.53 -11.18 -0.51
N ALA A 67 8.72 -12.34 -1.16
CA ALA A 67 8.75 -12.43 -2.62
C ALA A 67 7.42 -12.02 -3.25
N LYS A 68 6.30 -12.43 -2.64
CA LYS A 68 4.94 -12.06 -3.05
C LYS A 68 4.71 -10.55 -2.93
N ALA A 69 5.02 -9.96 -1.78
CA ALA A 69 4.88 -8.52 -1.57
C ALA A 69 5.74 -7.70 -2.55
N GLN A 70 6.96 -8.18 -2.87
CA GLN A 70 7.81 -7.55 -3.90
C GLN A 70 7.16 -7.62 -5.30
N HIS A 71 6.58 -8.76 -5.66
CA HIS A 71 5.91 -8.94 -6.94
C HIS A 71 4.68 -8.04 -7.09
N GLU A 72 3.83 -8.00 -6.07
CA GLU A 72 2.64 -7.13 -6.03
C GLU A 72 3.04 -5.65 -6.12
N LYS A 73 4.13 -5.24 -5.44
CA LYS A 73 4.68 -3.89 -5.56
C LYS A 73 5.09 -3.56 -6.99
N ILE A 74 5.70 -4.48 -7.73
CA ILE A 74 6.08 -4.26 -9.14
C ILE A 74 4.82 -4.14 -10.00
N ILE A 75 3.85 -5.04 -9.85
CA ILE A 75 2.58 -4.98 -10.60
C ILE A 75 1.87 -3.64 -10.36
N SER A 76 1.85 -3.14 -9.12
CA SER A 76 1.22 -1.86 -8.80
C SER A 76 1.78 -0.67 -9.60
N GLN A 77 3.00 -0.78 -10.12
CA GLN A 77 3.66 0.27 -10.90
C GLN A 77 3.28 0.25 -12.39
N GLN A 78 2.57 -0.77 -12.88
CA GLN A 78 2.22 -0.90 -14.30
C GLN A 78 1.54 0.36 -14.85
N GLN A 79 0.55 0.89 -14.12
CA GLN A 79 -0.18 2.07 -14.56
C GLN A 79 0.73 3.31 -14.61
N ALA A 80 1.67 3.44 -13.69
CA ALA A 80 2.63 4.54 -13.71
C ALA A 80 3.54 4.48 -14.95
N VAL A 81 4.00 3.28 -15.33
CA VAL A 81 4.81 3.08 -16.55
C VAL A 81 4.01 3.43 -17.81
N ILE A 82 2.72 3.04 -17.87
CA ILE A 82 1.82 3.39 -18.97
C ILE A 82 1.66 4.91 -19.07
N VAL A 83 1.31 5.56 -17.97
CA VAL A 83 1.09 7.01 -17.92
C VAL A 83 2.35 7.78 -18.27
N ALA A 84 3.52 7.38 -17.74
CA ALA A 84 4.80 8.01 -18.07
C ALA A 84 5.13 7.88 -19.56
N THR A 85 4.89 6.70 -20.14
CA THR A 85 5.10 6.45 -21.57
C THR A 85 4.22 7.34 -22.43
N GLN A 86 2.91 7.37 -22.13
CA GLN A 86 1.95 8.18 -22.86
C GLN A 86 2.23 9.68 -22.71
N SER A 87 2.61 10.12 -21.50
CA SER A 87 2.92 11.52 -21.22
C SER A 87 4.15 11.99 -22.00
N ALA A 88 5.20 11.17 -22.07
CA ALA A 88 6.39 11.47 -22.85
C ALA A 88 6.09 11.49 -24.36
N GLN A 89 5.29 10.54 -24.86
CA GLN A 89 4.83 10.55 -26.27
C GLN A 89 4.03 11.80 -26.59
N ALA A 90 3.08 12.18 -25.72
CA ALA A 90 2.29 13.39 -25.88
C ALA A 90 3.15 14.67 -25.80
N LEU A 91 4.19 14.68 -24.95
CA LEU A 91 5.15 15.78 -24.90
C LEU A 91 5.92 15.92 -26.21
N LEU A 92 6.42 14.81 -26.76
CA LEU A 92 7.14 14.80 -28.03
C LEU A 92 6.24 15.23 -29.21
N GLU A 93 4.99 14.80 -29.22
CA GLU A 93 4.01 15.17 -30.24
C GLU A 93 3.66 16.66 -30.18
N LYS A 94 3.35 17.18 -28.98
CA LYS A 94 2.85 18.54 -28.79
C LYS A 94 3.95 19.59 -28.73
N GLN A 95 5.07 19.27 -28.09
CA GLN A 95 6.15 20.21 -27.78
C GLN A 95 7.48 19.83 -28.42
N GLY A 96 7.53 18.75 -29.20
CA GLY A 96 8.78 18.27 -29.80
C GLY A 96 9.49 19.32 -30.66
N HIS A 97 8.77 20.20 -31.33
CA HIS A 97 9.42 21.27 -32.13
C HIS A 97 10.17 22.30 -31.27
N HIS A 98 9.87 22.42 -29.98
CA HIS A 98 10.58 23.27 -29.02
C HIS A 98 11.72 22.55 -28.29
N LEU A 99 11.83 21.23 -28.45
CA LEU A 99 12.91 20.43 -27.86
C LEU A 99 14.09 20.32 -28.82
N SER A 100 15.29 20.43 -28.26
CA SER A 100 16.53 20.10 -28.97
C SER A 100 16.56 18.62 -29.39
N PRO A 101 17.34 18.26 -30.42
CA PRO A 101 17.54 16.87 -30.80
C PRO A 101 18.03 15.98 -29.64
N GLU A 102 18.92 16.52 -28.79
CA GLU A 102 19.47 15.83 -27.62
C GLU A 102 18.38 15.51 -26.57
N GLU A 103 17.50 16.46 -26.27
CA GLU A 103 16.39 16.24 -25.34
C GLU A 103 15.41 15.17 -25.84
N LYS A 104 15.12 15.16 -27.15
CA LYS A 104 14.26 14.12 -27.76
C LYS A 104 14.89 12.75 -27.66
N GLU A 105 16.18 12.65 -27.97
CA GLU A 105 16.93 11.40 -27.87
C GLU A 105 16.94 10.90 -26.41
N LYS A 106 17.19 11.79 -25.46
CA LYS A 106 17.14 11.46 -24.03
C LYS A 106 15.76 10.93 -23.61
N ILE A 107 14.67 11.57 -24.06
CA ILE A 107 13.31 11.08 -23.79
C ILE A 107 13.09 9.69 -24.40
N HIS A 108 13.49 9.46 -25.65
CA HIS A 108 13.38 8.14 -26.29
C HIS A 108 14.20 7.06 -25.57
N LYS A 109 15.43 7.40 -25.17
CA LYS A 109 16.30 6.52 -24.38
C LYS A 109 15.65 6.16 -23.05
N ASN A 110 15.19 7.16 -22.30
CA ASN A 110 14.54 6.97 -21.01
C ASN A 110 13.28 6.10 -21.15
N LEU A 111 12.49 6.26 -22.21
CA LEU A 111 11.32 5.42 -22.47
C LEU A 111 11.69 3.96 -22.73
N LYS A 112 12.71 3.73 -23.55
CA LYS A 112 13.20 2.37 -23.83
C LYS A 112 13.73 1.72 -22.55
N GLU A 113 14.52 2.46 -21.78
CA GLU A 113 15.09 2.00 -20.53
C GLU A 113 14.01 1.71 -19.48
N LEU A 114 13.04 2.60 -19.30
CA LEU A 114 11.93 2.40 -18.36
C LEU A 114 11.14 1.12 -18.67
N LYS A 115 10.86 0.86 -19.95
CA LYS A 115 10.17 -0.37 -20.37
C LYS A 115 11.01 -1.61 -20.06
N VAL A 116 12.26 -1.62 -20.47
CA VAL A 116 13.17 -2.76 -20.25
C VAL A 116 13.32 -3.02 -18.75
N GLN A 117 13.57 -1.99 -17.94
CA GLN A 117 13.72 -2.13 -16.49
C GLN A 117 12.46 -2.70 -15.84
N TYR A 118 11.27 -2.21 -16.21
CA TYR A 118 10.02 -2.72 -15.68
C TYR A 118 9.77 -4.19 -16.06
N GLU A 119 9.97 -4.54 -17.34
CA GLU A 119 9.79 -5.91 -17.82
C GLU A 119 10.80 -6.88 -17.18
N THR A 120 12.06 -6.46 -17.04
CA THR A 120 13.10 -7.25 -16.34
C THR A 120 12.74 -7.43 -14.86
N ALA A 121 12.37 -6.37 -14.15
CA ALA A 121 11.99 -6.46 -12.74
C ALA A 121 10.78 -7.38 -12.53
N LEU A 122 9.78 -7.30 -13.41
CA LEU A 122 8.61 -8.17 -13.39
C LEU A 122 9.01 -9.64 -13.57
N ALA A 123 9.80 -9.95 -14.60
CA ALA A 123 10.26 -11.31 -14.89
C ALA A 123 11.11 -11.90 -13.75
N GLU A 124 12.05 -11.12 -13.20
CA GLU A 124 12.88 -11.54 -12.07
C GLU A 124 12.03 -11.83 -10.83
N SER A 125 11.05 -10.97 -10.55
CA SER A 125 10.16 -11.16 -9.41
C SER A 125 9.24 -12.38 -9.57
N GLU A 126 8.75 -12.65 -10.77
CA GLU A 126 7.97 -13.86 -11.06
C GLU A 126 8.80 -15.13 -10.90
N GLN A 127 10.03 -15.14 -11.42
CA GLN A 127 10.94 -16.27 -11.25
C GLN A 127 11.22 -16.53 -9.78
N LYS A 128 11.52 -15.48 -9.01
CA LYS A 128 11.76 -15.58 -7.56
C LYS A 128 10.55 -16.11 -6.80
N LEU A 129 9.34 -15.64 -7.15
CA LEU A 129 8.10 -16.10 -6.54
C LEU A 129 7.86 -17.59 -6.81
N LYS A 130 8.09 -18.04 -8.06
CA LYS A 130 7.99 -19.46 -8.45
C LYS A 130 8.99 -20.33 -7.69
N LEU A 131 10.27 -19.95 -7.67
CA LEU A 131 11.32 -20.68 -6.96
C LEU A 131 11.02 -20.80 -5.46
N THR A 132 10.58 -19.71 -4.83
CA THR A 132 10.29 -19.72 -3.39
C THR A 132 9.07 -20.58 -3.07
N ARG A 133 8.06 -20.60 -3.95
CA ARG A 133 6.90 -21.48 -3.82
C ARG A 133 7.28 -22.96 -3.95
N SER A 134 8.09 -23.32 -4.94
CA SER A 134 8.52 -24.71 -5.14
C SER A 134 9.39 -25.25 -4.00
N LEU A 135 10.04 -24.37 -3.22
CA LEU A 135 10.75 -24.77 -2.02
C LEU A 135 9.82 -25.06 -0.83
N GLN A 136 8.62 -24.44 -0.81
CA GLN A 136 7.61 -24.64 0.25
C GLN A 136 6.75 -25.90 0.06
N GLU A 137 6.68 -26.43 -1.17
CA GLU A 137 5.95 -27.66 -1.54
C GLU A 137 6.77 -28.92 -1.24
#